data_AF-A0A6I4MJK0-F1
#
_entry.id   AF-A0A6I4MJK0-F1
#
_cell.length_a   1.000
_cell.length_b   1.000
_cell.length_c   1.000
_cell.angle_alpha   90.00
_cell.angle_beta   90.00
_cell.angle_gamma   90.00
#
_symmetry.space_group_name_H-M   'P 1'
#
loop_
_entity.id
_entity.type
_entity.pdbx_description
1 polymer ?
#
loop_
_entity_poly.entity_id
_entity_poly.type
_entity_poly.pdbx_seq_one_letter_code
_entity_poly.pdbx_strand_id
1 'polypeptide(L)'
;MASTGPSGPQDFGWLLRQFASSTPGVTFALIVSSDGLALVESGPMPSEFVDPMAALTSGMISLGNNIAKHVGAGGCDQVMLKFASGHLLFMGIGQLAGLVVLVGEGANLGAVAHEMAKFVHGAGHVLTPQMRDDLRRMTEQAMP
;
A
#
# COMPACT_ATOMS: atom_id res chain seq x y z
N MET A 1 21.26 -1.70 20.18
CA MET A 1 19.97 -1.01 20.39
C MET A 1 18.96 -1.76 19.53
N ALA A 2 17.99 -2.44 20.14
CA ALA A 2 17.01 -3.23 19.40
C ALA A 2 16.11 -2.28 18.60
N SER A 3 16.13 -2.39 17.27
CA SER A 3 15.10 -1.79 16.43
C SER A 3 13.82 -2.61 16.65
N THR A 4 13.04 -2.23 17.65
CA THR A 4 11.71 -2.80 17.86
C THR A 4 10.90 -2.49 16.61
N GLY A 5 10.67 -3.51 15.79
CA GLY A 5 9.75 -3.39 14.66
C GLY A 5 8.36 -2.98 15.16
N PRO A 6 7.47 -2.51 14.27
CA PRO A 6 6.09 -2.22 14.64
C PRO A 6 5.51 -3.40 15.42
N SER A 7 5.00 -3.13 16.62
CA SER A 7 4.52 -4.16 17.55
C SER A 7 3.00 -4.23 17.59
N GLY A 8 2.33 -3.21 17.04
CA GLY A 8 0.88 -3.15 16.91
C GLY A 8 0.39 -2.37 15.69
N PRO A 9 -0.92 -2.38 15.43
CA PRO A 9 -1.52 -1.73 14.25
C PRO A 9 -1.30 -0.20 14.21
N GLN A 10 -1.24 0.46 15.36
CA GLN A 10 -0.97 1.90 15.45
C GLN A 10 0.42 2.27 14.94
N ASP A 11 1.40 1.37 15.12
CA ASP A 11 2.77 1.58 14.66
C ASP A 11 2.84 1.54 13.13
N PHE A 12 2.00 0.72 12.47
CA PHE A 12 1.88 0.71 11.01
C PHE A 12 1.31 2.01 10.45
N GLY A 13 0.30 2.58 11.10
CA GLY A 13 -0.24 3.90 10.76
C GLY A 13 0.81 5.01 10.88
N TRP A 14 1.65 4.95 11.92
CA TRP A 14 2.77 5.88 12.04
C TRP A 14 3.85 5.65 10.97
N LEU A 15 4.24 4.41 10.70
CA LEU A 15 5.26 4.08 9.69
C LEU A 15 4.83 4.50 8.29
N LEU A 16 3.57 4.26 7.90
CA LEU A 16 3.06 4.65 6.59
C LEU A 16 3.01 6.19 6.44
N ARG A 17 2.61 6.89 7.50
CA ARG A 17 2.67 8.36 7.57
C ARG A 17 4.10 8.88 7.44
N GLN A 18 5.04 8.27 8.16
CA GLN A 18 6.45 8.62 8.08
C GLN A 18 6.97 8.44 6.66
N PHE A 19 6.75 7.26 6.05
CA PHE A 19 7.12 6.96 4.66
C PHE A 19 6.59 8.03 3.69
N ALA A 20 5.29 8.35 3.76
CA ALA A 20 4.68 9.32 2.86
C ALA A 20 5.28 10.73 3.07
N SER A 21 5.49 11.15 4.32
CA SER A 21 6.05 12.47 4.63
C SER A 21 7.54 12.61 4.30
N SER A 22 8.31 11.51 4.34
CA SER A 22 9.75 11.51 4.12
C SER A 22 10.15 11.21 2.68
N THR A 23 9.20 10.87 1.80
CA THR A 23 9.45 10.50 0.40
C THR A 23 8.97 11.61 -0.53
N PRO A 24 9.87 12.46 -1.07
CA PRO A 24 9.49 13.54 -1.96
C PRO A 24 8.67 13.06 -3.16
N GLY A 25 7.55 13.75 -3.41
CA GLY A 25 6.64 13.44 -4.52
C GLY A 25 5.50 12.48 -4.17
N VAL A 26 5.55 11.80 -3.01
CA VAL A 26 4.39 11.03 -2.52
C VAL A 26 3.33 12.00 -2.00
N THR A 27 2.11 11.86 -2.51
CA THR A 27 0.95 12.67 -2.09
C THR A 27 0.01 11.91 -1.16
N PHE A 28 -0.05 10.59 -1.31
CA PHE A 28 -0.86 9.71 -0.48
C PHE A 28 -0.33 8.28 -0.55
N ALA A 29 -0.48 7.52 0.53
CA ALA A 29 -0.21 6.09 0.55
C ALA A 29 -1.27 5.32 1.35
N LEU A 30 -1.58 4.11 0.89
CA LEU A 30 -2.57 3.22 1.45
C LEU A 30 -2.02 1.79 1.46
N ILE A 31 -2.17 1.09 2.58
CA ILE A 31 -2.02 -0.36 2.62
C ILE A 31 -3.39 -0.98 2.39
N VAL A 32 -3.49 -1.83 1.37
CA VAL A 32 -4.69 -2.61 1.08
C VAL A 32 -4.43 -4.07 1.37
N SER A 33 -5.43 -4.79 1.87
CA SER A 33 -5.39 -6.24 1.92
C SER A 33 -5.55 -6.85 0.52
N SER A 34 -5.09 -8.09 0.35
CA SER A 34 -5.26 -8.84 -0.90
C SER A 34 -6.73 -9.13 -1.27
N ASP A 35 -7.68 -8.98 -0.35
CA ASP A 35 -9.12 -9.07 -0.60
C ASP A 35 -9.79 -7.71 -0.88
N GLY A 36 -9.01 -6.62 -0.91
CA GLY A 36 -9.48 -5.30 -1.34
C GLY A 36 -10.07 -4.42 -0.25
N LEU A 37 -9.66 -4.61 1.00
CA LEU A 37 -10.02 -3.76 2.13
C LEU A 37 -8.88 -2.79 2.46
N ALA A 38 -9.24 -1.55 2.81
CA ALA A 38 -8.28 -0.59 3.34
C ALA A 38 -7.81 -1.04 4.73
N LEU A 39 -6.50 -1.14 4.93
CA LEU A 39 -5.91 -1.50 6.23
C LEU A 39 -5.37 -0.27 6.95
N VAL A 40 -4.66 0.61 6.24
CA VAL A 40 -3.99 1.79 6.83
C VAL A 40 -3.80 2.87 5.79
N GLU A 41 -4.06 4.13 6.17
CA GLU A 41 -3.82 5.31 5.33
C GLU A 41 -2.72 6.21 5.90
N SER A 42 -1.99 6.89 5.01
CA SER A 42 -0.90 7.81 5.37
C SER A 42 -1.37 9.20 5.77
N GLY A 43 -2.67 9.46 5.83
CA GLY A 43 -3.21 10.79 6.06
C GLY A 43 -4.71 10.80 5.80
N PRO A 44 -5.40 11.93 6.12
CA PRO A 44 -6.83 12.03 5.90
C PRO A 44 -7.13 11.98 4.40
N MET A 45 -7.79 10.91 3.96
CA MET A 45 -8.56 10.88 2.72
C MET A 45 -10.04 10.97 3.10
N PRO A 46 -10.91 11.64 2.31
CA PRO A 46 -12.33 11.60 2.62
C PRO A 46 -12.76 10.13 2.55
N SER A 47 -13.48 9.65 3.57
CA SER A 47 -13.81 8.23 3.74
C SER A 47 -14.52 7.65 2.52
N GLU A 48 -15.30 8.48 1.82
CA GLU A 48 -15.95 8.15 0.54
C GLU A 48 -14.99 7.74 -0.60
N PHE A 49 -13.69 8.02 -0.49
CA PHE A 49 -12.67 7.64 -1.48
C PHE A 49 -11.83 6.43 -1.04
N VAL A 50 -11.78 6.10 0.25
CA VAL A 50 -10.94 5.03 0.79
C VAL A 50 -11.44 3.66 0.33
N ASP A 51 -12.71 3.38 0.55
CA ASP A 51 -13.32 2.09 0.19
C ASP A 51 -13.30 1.85 -1.33
N PRO A 52 -13.67 2.83 -2.18
CA PRO A 52 -13.50 2.67 -3.62
C PRO A 52 -12.06 2.43 -4.05
N MET A 53 -11.09 3.12 -3.43
CA MET A 53 -9.67 2.92 -3.77
C MET A 53 -9.20 1.50 -3.44
N ALA A 54 -9.62 0.94 -2.31
CA ALA A 54 -9.30 -0.44 -1.94
C ALA A 54 -9.91 -1.45 -2.93
N ALA A 55 -11.17 -1.26 -3.32
CA ALA A 55 -11.85 -2.08 -4.32
C ALA A 55 -11.23 -1.96 -5.73
N LEU A 56 -10.89 -0.74 -6.17
CA LEU A 56 -10.21 -0.51 -7.44
C LEU A 56 -8.84 -1.19 -7.46
N THR A 57 -8.13 -1.17 -6.33
CA THR A 57 -6.82 -1.82 -6.21
C THR A 57 -6.94 -3.35 -6.30
N SER A 58 -7.94 -3.97 -5.68
CA SER A 58 -8.14 -5.43 -5.80
C SER A 58 -8.48 -5.86 -7.23
N GLY A 59 -9.26 -5.05 -7.95
CA GLY A 59 -9.52 -5.23 -9.38
C GLY A 59 -8.24 -5.13 -10.21
N MET A 60 -7.41 -4.12 -9.94
CA MET A 60 -6.12 -3.89 -10.61
C MET A 60 -5.15 -5.07 -10.40
N ILE A 61 -5.02 -5.57 -9.17
CA ILE A 61 -4.19 -6.73 -8.84
C ILE A 61 -4.70 -7.98 -9.57
N SER A 62 -6.02 -8.21 -9.56
CA SER A 62 -6.64 -9.35 -10.24
C SER A 62 -6.34 -9.33 -11.74
N LEU A 63 -6.43 -8.16 -12.39
CA LEU A 63 -6.06 -7.98 -13.79
C LEU A 63 -4.57 -8.27 -14.01
N GLY A 64 -3.68 -7.70 -13.18
CA GLY A 64 -2.24 -7.94 -13.27
C GLY A 64 -1.88 -9.41 -13.17
N ASN A 65 -2.44 -10.13 -12.20
CA ASN A 65 -2.22 -11.56 -12.02
C ASN A 65 -2.78 -12.40 -13.17
N ASN A 66 -3.94 -12.02 -13.73
CA ASN A 66 -4.50 -12.70 -14.90
C ASN A 66 -3.63 -12.50 -16.15
N ILE A 67 -3.10 -11.29 -16.36
CA ILE A 67 -2.14 -11.00 -17.44
C ILE A 67 -0.88 -11.85 -17.24
N ALA A 68 -0.31 -11.84 -16.02
CA ALA A 68 0.89 -12.60 -15.68
C ALA A 68 0.71 -14.09 -16.02
N LYS A 69 -0.40 -14.69 -15.57
CA LYS A 69 -0.77 -16.07 -15.90
C LYS A 69 -0.86 -16.32 -17.42
N HIS A 70 -1.46 -15.39 -18.16
CA HIS A 70 -1.64 -15.53 -19.61
C HIS A 70 -0.31 -15.48 -20.37
N VAL A 71 0.67 -14.72 -19.88
CA VAL A 71 2.00 -14.61 -20.49
C VAL A 71 3.04 -15.56 -19.88
N GLY A 72 2.64 -16.44 -18.96
CA GLY A 72 3.54 -17.36 -18.26
C GLY A 72 4.48 -16.69 -17.26
N ALA A 73 4.17 -15.47 -16.81
CA ALA A 73 4.84 -14.81 -15.70
C ALA A 73 4.12 -15.21 -14.40
N GLY A 74 4.85 -15.67 -13.37
CA GLY A 74 4.24 -16.30 -12.19
C GLY A 74 3.22 -15.44 -11.44
N GLY A 75 3.41 -14.11 -11.40
CA GLY A 75 2.51 -13.16 -10.74
C GLY A 75 2.83 -11.71 -11.09
N CYS A 76 2.05 -10.77 -10.54
CA CYS A 76 2.23 -9.34 -10.73
C CYS A 76 2.65 -8.68 -9.40
N ASP A 77 3.94 -8.39 -9.27
CA ASP A 77 4.49 -7.79 -8.05
C ASP A 77 4.26 -6.28 -7.97
N GLN A 78 4.15 -5.62 -9.14
CA GLN A 78 4.07 -4.17 -9.25
C GLN A 78 3.16 -3.73 -10.40
N VAL A 79 2.45 -2.62 -10.19
CA VAL A 79 1.67 -1.93 -11.22
C VAL A 79 2.01 -0.44 -11.19
N MET A 80 2.12 0.17 -12.36
CA MET A 80 2.25 1.62 -12.51
C MET A 80 1.20 2.14 -13.49
N LEU A 81 0.40 3.09 -13.04
CA LEU A 81 -0.55 3.82 -13.86
C LEU A 81 -0.08 5.27 -13.98
N LYS A 82 -0.06 5.80 -15.20
CA LYS A 82 0.30 7.19 -15.49
C LYS A 82 -0.95 8.00 -15.78
N PHE A 83 -1.04 9.16 -15.15
CA PHE A 83 -2.09 10.17 -15.34
C PHE A 83 -1.46 11.50 -15.74
N ALA A 84 -2.30 12.46 -16.15
CA ALA A 84 -1.82 13.82 -16.40
C ALA A 84 -1.25 14.47 -15.13
N SER A 85 -1.87 14.21 -13.97
CA SER A 85 -1.51 14.79 -12.68
C SER A 85 -0.41 14.04 -11.92
N GLY A 86 0.12 12.93 -12.46
CA GLY A 86 1.09 12.11 -11.76
C GLY A 86 0.93 10.61 -12.02
N HIS A 87 1.18 9.79 -10.99
CA HIS A 87 1.17 8.33 -11.10
C HIS A 87 0.49 7.67 -9.90
N LEU A 88 -0.05 6.47 -10.12
CA LEU A 88 -0.33 5.52 -9.05
C LEU A 88 0.65 4.37 -9.19
N LEU A 89 1.31 4.03 -8.08
CA LEU A 89 2.20 2.89 -7.97
C LEU A 89 1.61 1.88 -6.98
N PHE A 90 1.68 0.61 -7.34
CA PHE A 90 1.34 -0.51 -6.48
C PHE A 90 2.56 -1.43 -6.32
N MET A 91 2.78 -1.93 -5.10
CA MET A 91 3.78 -2.95 -4.81
C MET A 91 3.23 -3.95 -3.78
N GLY A 92 3.29 -5.25 -4.09
CA GLY A 92 2.83 -6.31 -3.19
C GLY A 92 3.63 -6.38 -1.88
N ILE A 93 2.95 -6.64 -0.77
CA ILE A 93 3.55 -6.92 0.55
C ILE A 93 3.27 -8.39 0.90
N GLY A 94 4.20 -9.26 0.51
CA GLY A 94 4.00 -10.70 0.62
C GLY A 94 2.72 -11.15 -0.11
N GLN A 95 1.95 -12.04 0.50
CA GLN A 95 0.69 -12.57 -0.07
C GLN A 95 -0.57 -11.92 0.53
N LEU A 96 -0.41 -11.07 1.55
CA LEU A 96 -1.51 -10.65 2.42
C LEU A 96 -2.02 -9.25 2.11
N ALA A 97 -1.18 -8.40 1.49
CA ALA A 97 -1.49 -7.00 1.26
C ALA A 97 -0.65 -6.41 0.12
N GLY A 98 -0.86 -5.12 -0.14
CA GLY A 98 -0.01 -4.32 -1.01
C GLY A 98 0.00 -2.84 -0.59
N LEU A 99 1.06 -2.14 -0.98
CA LEU A 99 1.23 -0.71 -0.82
C LEU A 99 0.79 -0.01 -2.11
N VAL A 100 -0.18 0.90 -1.99
CA VAL A 100 -0.61 1.83 -3.04
C VAL A 100 -0.07 3.21 -2.71
N VAL A 101 0.52 3.88 -3.71
CA VAL A 101 1.10 5.22 -3.56
C VAL A 101 0.65 6.11 -4.71
N LEU A 102 0.08 7.26 -4.37
CA LEU A 102 -0.14 8.35 -5.31
C LEU A 102 1.09 9.25 -5.33
N VAL A 103 1.52 9.58 -6.53
CA VAL A 103 2.74 10.34 -6.79
C VAL A 103 2.40 11.54 -7.64
N GLY A 104 2.83 12.73 -7.21
CA GLY A 104 2.61 13.98 -7.95
C GLY A 104 3.38 14.05 -9.27
N GLU A 105 2.94 14.95 -10.16
CA GLU A 105 3.64 15.26 -11.41
C GLU A 105 5.09 15.73 -11.17
N GLY A 106 6.00 15.34 -12.06
CA GLY A 106 7.41 15.75 -12.00
C GLY A 106 8.25 15.07 -10.92
N ALA A 107 7.66 14.20 -10.09
CA ALA A 107 8.38 13.46 -9.06
C ALA A 107 9.38 12.45 -9.67
N ASN A 108 10.45 12.17 -8.92
CA ASN A 108 11.41 11.13 -9.27
C ASN A 108 10.84 9.75 -8.93
N LEU A 109 10.24 9.08 -9.92
CA LEU A 109 9.62 7.75 -9.75
C LEU A 109 10.61 6.68 -9.28
N GLY A 110 11.88 6.76 -9.69
CA GLY A 110 12.90 5.80 -9.24
C GLY A 110 13.17 5.93 -7.75
N ALA A 111 13.22 7.15 -7.23
CA ALA A 111 13.38 7.40 -5.79
C ALA A 111 12.14 6.94 -4.99
N VAL A 112 10.94 7.22 -5.50
CA VAL A 112 9.70 6.75 -4.85
C VAL A 112 9.64 5.23 -4.83
N ALA A 113 9.90 4.56 -5.95
CA ALA A 113 9.92 3.11 -6.04
C ALA A 113 10.98 2.47 -5.11
N HIS A 114 12.13 3.13 -4.94
CA HIS A 114 13.17 2.69 -4.00
C HIS A 114 12.69 2.74 -2.54
N GLU A 115 12.07 3.85 -2.12
CA GLU A 115 11.53 3.96 -0.76
C GLU A 115 10.33 3.03 -0.55
N MET A 116 9.49 2.80 -1.57
CA MET A 116 8.45 1.77 -1.52
C MET A 116 9.05 0.38 -1.28
N ALA A 117 10.10 -0.01 -2.01
CA ALA A 117 10.75 -1.30 -1.82
C ALA A 117 11.32 -1.47 -0.40
N LYS A 118 11.94 -0.42 0.16
CA LYS A 118 12.42 -0.41 1.54
C LYS A 118 11.26 -0.56 2.54
N PHE A 119 10.18 0.18 2.33
CA PHE A 119 8.98 0.07 3.18
C PHE A 119 8.40 -1.34 3.14
N VAL A 120 8.16 -1.89 1.94
CA VAL A 120 7.59 -3.23 1.74
C VAL A 120 8.48 -4.31 2.39
N HIS A 121 9.79 -4.22 2.24
CA HIS A 121 10.72 -5.17 2.85
C HIS A 121 10.69 -5.12 4.39
N GLY A 122 10.61 -3.92 4.97
CA GLY A 122 10.47 -3.74 6.42
C GLY A 122 9.11 -4.19 6.95
N ALA A 123 8.03 -3.84 6.24
CA ALA A 123 6.65 -4.16 6.60
C ALA A 123 6.34 -5.65 6.48
N GLY A 124 6.90 -6.35 5.48
CA GLY A 124 6.59 -7.75 5.20
C GLY A 124 6.88 -8.71 6.36
N HIS A 125 7.86 -8.40 7.20
CA HIS A 125 8.19 -9.22 8.38
C HIS A 125 7.19 -9.05 9.52
N VAL A 126 6.45 -7.94 9.56
CA VAL A 126 5.52 -7.62 10.65
C VAL A 126 4.06 -7.82 10.22
N LEU A 127 3.77 -7.70 8.93
CA LEU A 127 2.43 -7.88 8.38
C LEU A 127 2.03 -9.36 8.31
N THR A 128 1.93 -10.00 9.47
CA THR A 128 1.41 -11.35 9.66
C THR A 128 -0.10 -11.41 9.41
N PRO A 129 -0.70 -12.61 9.22
CA PRO A 129 -2.15 -12.74 9.12
C PRO A 129 -2.90 -12.13 10.32
N GLN A 130 -2.39 -12.33 11.54
CA GLN A 130 -2.99 -11.75 12.74
C GLN A 130 -2.92 -10.21 12.73
N MET A 131 -1.77 -9.64 12.35
CA MET A 131 -1.62 -8.18 12.24
C MET A 131 -2.56 -7.60 11.18
N ARG A 132 -2.73 -8.28 10.03
CA ARG A 132 -3.70 -7.89 8.98
C ARG A 132 -5.12 -7.84 9.55
N ASP A 133 -5.52 -8.85 10.32
CA ASP A 133 -6.85 -8.93 10.92
C ASP A 133 -7.07 -7.87 12.02
N ASP A 134 -6.03 -7.56 12.80
CA ASP A 134 -6.05 -6.50 13.80
C ASP A 134 -6.18 -5.11 13.16
N LEU A 135 -5.40 -4.86 12.10
CA LEU A 135 -5.48 -3.62 11.30
C LEU A 135 -6.89 -3.44 10.73
N ARG A 136 -7.45 -4.49 10.14
CA ARG A 136 -8.81 -4.47 9.61
C ARG A 136 -9.84 -4.11 10.68
N ARG A 137 -9.79 -4.77 11.85
CA ARG A 137 -10.71 -4.49 12.97
C ARG A 137 -10.60 -3.04 13.45
N MET A 138 -9.39 -2.48 13.49
CA MET A 138 -9.20 -1.08 13.88
C MET A 138 -9.78 -0.10 12.87
N THR A 139 -9.64 -0.37 11.56
CA THR A 139 -10.28 0.44 10.51
C THR A 139 -11.80 0.39 10.61
N GLU A 140 -12.38 -0.81 10.81
CA GLU A 140 -13.83 -0.99 10.98
C GLU A 140 -14.37 -0.26 12.23
N GLN A 141 -13.59 -0.17 13.32
CA GLN A 141 -13.96 0.56 14.54
C GLN A 141 -13.78 2.09 14.45
N ALA A 142 -12.89 2.56 13.57
CA ALA A 142 -12.64 3.98 13.37
C ALA A 142 -13.70 4.65 12.47
N MET A 143 -14.53 3.85 11.80
CA MET A 143 -15.60 4.31 10.92
C MET A 143 -16.91 4.48 11.72
N PRO A 144 -17.44 5.72 11.90
CA PRO A 144 -18.69 5.97 12.61
C PRO A 144 -19.95 5.56 11.84
#